data_AF-A0A660PX15-F1
#
_entry.id   AF-A0A660PX15-F1
#
_cell.length_a   1.000
_cell.length_b   1.000
_cell.length_c   1.000
_cell.angle_alpha   90.00
_cell.angle_beta   90.00
_cell.angle_gamma   90.00
#
_symmetry.space_group_name_H-M   'P 1'
#
loop_
_entity.id
_entity.type
_entity.pdbx_description
1 polymer ?
#
loop_
_entity_poly.entity_id
_entity_poly.type
_entity_poly.pdbx_seq_one_letter_code
_entity_poly.pdbx_strand_id
1 'polypeptide(L)'
;MSSQDKDKKTIINTIRDGPIRVSNLDKFYDPKGERIPARPELWLCRCGASKNKPYCDGAHVGIKFGDEKSDDRIADRWKDYRGEKITVHDNRALCSHSGECVRGVPSVFNTEKRPWIYPDGADVKDVVKTVKKCPSGALSYTIDGVRHQEFENKPAITIKKHGPLNVTGGIEFKDEHGEKPAPVTRYSLCRCGASKNKPFCDGTHSIVKFRDDGN
;
A
#
# COMPACT_ATOMS: atom_id res chain seq x y z
N MET A 1 -6.16 11.73 33.09
CA MET A 1 -5.53 11.64 31.75
C MET A 1 -5.19 13.07 31.36
N SER A 2 -3.91 13.45 31.39
CA SER A 2 -3.50 14.85 31.17
C SER A 2 -3.73 15.26 29.71
N SER A 3 -3.90 16.56 29.49
CA SER A 3 -4.16 17.17 28.18
C SER A 3 -3.01 17.07 27.17
N GLN A 4 -1.98 16.26 27.43
CA GLN A 4 -0.77 16.14 26.60
C GLN A 4 -0.79 14.98 25.60
N ASP A 5 -1.79 14.09 25.64
CA ASP A 5 -1.86 12.92 24.75
C ASP A 5 -2.63 13.15 23.43
N LYS A 6 -3.23 14.34 23.21
CA LYS A 6 -4.10 14.58 22.05
C LYS A 6 -3.37 15.04 20.77
N ASP A 7 -2.07 15.35 20.83
CA ASP A 7 -1.34 15.99 19.71
C ASP A 7 -0.16 15.18 19.15
N LYS A 8 0.01 13.92 19.56
CA LYS A 8 1.11 13.10 19.04
C LYS A 8 0.81 12.63 17.62
N LYS A 9 1.58 13.15 16.65
CA LYS A 9 1.50 12.71 15.25
C LYS A 9 1.83 11.23 15.11
N THR A 10 1.08 10.55 14.24
CA THR A 10 1.42 9.19 13.81
C THR A 10 2.62 9.25 12.88
N ILE A 11 3.60 8.38 13.12
CA ILE A 11 4.84 8.30 12.33
C ILE A 11 5.09 6.85 11.96
N ILE A 12 5.46 6.60 10.71
CA ILE A 12 5.99 5.32 10.24
C ILE A 12 7.50 5.49 10.01
N ASN A 13 8.29 4.57 10.55
CA ASN A 13 9.73 4.46 10.30
C ASN A 13 10.09 3.05 9.83
N THR A 14 10.65 2.92 8.63
CA THR A 14 11.22 1.66 8.13
C THR A 14 12.68 1.55 8.53
N ILE A 15 12.99 0.53 9.33
CA ILE A 15 14.35 0.26 9.83
C ILE A 15 15.10 -0.59 8.81
N ARG A 16 16.33 -0.22 8.43
CA ARG A 16 17.17 -0.98 7.50
C ARG A 16 17.27 -2.43 7.93
N ASP A 17 17.08 -3.35 6.97
CA ASP A 17 17.10 -4.81 7.18
C ASP A 17 16.15 -5.30 8.30
N GLY A 18 15.16 -4.47 8.65
CA GLY A 18 14.39 -4.59 9.88
C GLY A 18 12.89 -4.37 9.73
N PRO A 19 12.19 -4.32 10.87
CA PRO A 19 10.74 -4.12 10.94
C PRO A 19 10.32 -2.69 10.56
N ILE A 20 9.00 -2.49 10.49
CA ILE A 20 8.37 -1.18 10.41
C ILE A 20 7.99 -0.76 11.82
N ARG A 21 8.53 0.35 12.33
CA ARG A 21 8.12 0.97 13.58
C ARG A 21 6.99 1.96 13.30
N VAL A 22 5.90 1.87 14.04
CA VAL A 22 4.78 2.81 13.95
C VAL A 22 4.53 3.41 15.33
N SER A 23 4.58 4.73 15.43
CA SER A 23 4.35 5.46 16.68
C SER A 23 3.01 6.19 16.64
N ASN A 24 2.29 6.21 17.76
CA ASN A 24 1.04 6.95 17.97
C ASN A 24 -0.05 6.65 16.91
N LEU A 25 -0.20 5.38 16.52
CA LEU A 25 -1.27 4.97 15.63
C LEU A 25 -2.58 4.88 16.43
N ASP A 26 -3.61 5.61 16.03
CA ASP A 26 -4.96 5.45 16.62
C ASP A 26 -5.75 4.35 15.91
N LYS A 27 -5.67 4.30 14.58
CA LYS A 27 -6.52 3.44 13.74
C LYS A 27 -5.71 2.30 13.13
N PHE A 28 -5.79 1.14 13.77
CA PHE A 28 -5.21 -0.10 13.28
C PHE A 28 -6.32 -1.13 13.05
N TYR A 29 -6.35 -1.76 11.88
CA TYR A 29 -7.42 -2.68 11.50
C TYR A 29 -6.89 -4.02 11.02
N ASP A 30 -7.63 -5.08 11.36
CA ASP A 30 -7.41 -6.43 10.86
C ASP A 30 -7.93 -6.59 9.42
N PRO A 31 -7.76 -7.78 8.79
CA PRO A 31 -8.27 -8.03 7.45
C PRO A 31 -9.79 -8.02 7.30
N LYS A 32 -10.55 -8.15 8.38
CA LYS A 32 -12.02 -8.06 8.39
C LYS A 32 -12.52 -6.63 8.57
N GLY A 33 -11.62 -5.68 8.86
CA GLY A 33 -11.95 -4.29 9.15
C GLY A 33 -12.26 -4.03 10.63
N GLU A 34 -12.01 -5.01 11.50
CA GLU A 34 -12.16 -4.89 12.94
C GLU A 34 -10.98 -4.11 13.52
N ARG A 35 -11.26 -3.22 14.47
CA ARG A 35 -10.21 -2.38 15.07
C ARG A 35 -9.37 -3.22 16.03
N ILE A 36 -8.06 -3.23 15.80
CA ILE A 36 -7.07 -3.79 16.70
C ILE A 36 -6.69 -2.72 17.74
N PRO A 37 -6.61 -3.05 19.03
CA PRO A 37 -6.08 -2.13 20.04
C PRO A 37 -4.66 -1.67 19.66
N ALA A 38 -4.54 -0.39 19.31
CA ALA A 38 -3.24 0.18 18.99
C ALA A 38 -2.46 0.48 20.27
N ARG A 39 -1.14 0.30 20.21
CA ARG A 39 -0.20 0.64 21.28
C ARG A 39 0.52 1.95 20.93
N PRO A 40 1.10 2.67 21.89
CA PRO A 40 1.91 3.86 21.62
C PRO A 40 3.02 3.60 20.59
N GLU A 41 3.51 2.36 20.56
CA GLU A 41 4.48 1.88 19.60
C GLU A 41 4.15 0.47 19.12
N LEU A 42 4.21 0.27 17.80
CA LEU A 42 4.02 -1.01 17.13
C LEU A 42 5.27 -1.32 16.31
N TRP A 43 5.70 -2.58 16.37
CA TRP A 43 6.77 -3.12 15.54
C TRP A 43 6.18 -4.17 14.61
N LEU A 44 5.99 -3.82 13.35
CA LEU A 44 5.32 -4.65 12.35
C LEU A 44 6.36 -5.39 11.51
N CYS A 45 6.12 -6.68 11.29
CA CYS A 45 6.98 -7.52 10.47
C CYS A 45 6.98 -7.02 9.02
N ARG A 46 8.17 -6.90 8.43
CA ARG A 46 8.37 -6.62 7.01
C ARG A 46 9.07 -7.76 6.27
N CYS A 47 9.78 -8.62 7.01
CA CYS A 47 10.61 -9.70 6.47
C CYS A 47 9.85 -10.97 6.06
N GLY A 48 8.57 -11.11 6.43
CA GLY A 48 7.74 -12.29 6.13
C GLY A 48 7.97 -13.51 7.02
N ALA A 49 9.04 -13.57 7.81
CA ALA A 49 9.41 -14.76 8.60
C ALA A 49 8.86 -14.80 10.04
N SER A 50 8.28 -13.70 10.54
CA SER A 50 7.76 -13.66 11.92
C SER A 50 6.72 -14.77 12.18
N LYS A 51 6.79 -15.42 13.35
CA LYS A 51 5.78 -16.36 13.83
C LYS A 51 4.63 -15.66 14.55
N ASN A 52 4.77 -14.38 14.89
CA ASN A 52 3.78 -13.54 15.57
C ASN A 52 3.24 -12.42 14.65
N LYS A 53 2.98 -12.74 13.38
CA LYS A 53 2.45 -11.76 12.41
C LYS A 53 1.13 -11.16 12.93
N PRO A 54 0.86 -9.86 12.68
CA PRO A 54 1.62 -8.91 11.86
C PRO A 54 2.85 -8.31 12.57
N TYR A 55 3.12 -8.68 13.81
CA TYR A 55 4.17 -8.10 14.63
C TYR A 55 5.54 -8.70 14.31
N CYS A 56 6.59 -7.93 14.55
CA CYS A 56 7.97 -8.40 14.51
C CYS A 56 8.28 -9.21 15.77
N ASP A 57 8.97 -10.34 15.61
CA ASP A 57 9.48 -11.21 16.67
C ASP A 57 11.00 -11.39 16.60
N GLY A 58 11.69 -10.58 15.79
CA GLY A 58 13.14 -10.65 15.58
C GLY A 58 13.60 -11.61 14.48
N ALA A 59 12.72 -12.37 13.82
CA ALA A 59 13.11 -13.36 12.81
C ALA A 59 13.96 -12.81 11.65
N HIS A 60 13.84 -11.51 11.34
CA HIS A 60 14.61 -10.82 10.29
C HIS A 60 16.13 -10.95 10.46
N VAL A 61 16.63 -11.00 11.70
CA VAL A 61 18.06 -11.19 11.98
C VAL A 61 18.52 -12.58 11.53
N GLY A 62 17.79 -13.62 11.95
CA GLY A 62 18.14 -15.01 11.65
C GLY A 62 18.08 -15.33 10.16
N ILE A 63 17.12 -14.76 9.44
CA ILE A 63 16.99 -14.96 7.99
C ILE A 63 17.84 -13.98 7.15
N LYS A 64 18.60 -13.08 7.80
CA LYS A 64 19.39 -12.04 7.13
C LYS A 64 18.56 -11.25 6.11
N PHE A 65 17.41 -10.75 6.56
CA PHE A 65 16.50 -10.00 5.70
C PHE A 65 17.21 -8.78 5.12
N GLY A 66 17.33 -8.71 3.79
CA GLY A 66 17.82 -7.54 3.06
C GLY A 66 16.66 -6.68 2.57
N ASP A 67 16.70 -5.38 2.85
CA ASP A 67 15.63 -4.47 2.46
C ASP A 67 15.91 -3.58 1.24
N GLU A 68 17.03 -3.82 0.56
CA GLU A 68 17.39 -3.17 -0.70
C GLU A 68 16.37 -3.40 -1.82
N LYS A 69 16.25 -2.39 -2.69
CA LYS A 69 15.48 -2.48 -3.94
C LYS A 69 16.24 -3.33 -4.95
N SER A 70 15.49 -4.11 -5.73
CA SER A 70 16.08 -4.90 -6.81
C SER A 70 16.31 -4.03 -8.05
N ASP A 71 17.43 -4.25 -8.75
CA ASP A 71 17.72 -3.56 -10.02
C ASP A 71 16.73 -3.93 -11.13
N ASP A 72 16.19 -5.15 -11.09
CA ASP A 72 15.21 -5.67 -12.05
C ASP A 72 13.74 -5.33 -11.68
N ARG A 73 13.53 -4.41 -10.74
CA ARG A 73 12.18 -3.97 -10.36
C ARG A 73 11.49 -3.23 -11.50
N ILE A 74 10.17 -3.21 -11.45
CA ILE A 74 9.38 -2.36 -12.34
C ILE A 74 9.74 -0.90 -12.05
N ALA A 75 10.11 -0.17 -13.09
CA ALA A 75 10.46 1.24 -12.98
C ALA A 75 9.26 2.05 -12.49
N ASP A 76 9.54 2.98 -11.59
CA ASP A 76 8.55 3.93 -11.08
C ASP A 76 8.20 4.93 -12.18
N ARG A 77 7.06 4.71 -12.85
CA ARG A 77 6.60 5.52 -13.97
C ARG A 77 5.10 5.45 -14.13
N TRP A 78 4.50 6.62 -14.33
CA TRP A 78 3.09 6.74 -14.69
C TRP A 78 2.88 6.47 -16.17
N LYS A 79 1.85 5.67 -16.46
CA LYS A 79 1.32 5.45 -17.81
C LYS A 79 -0.10 5.97 -17.90
N ASP A 80 -0.35 6.78 -18.93
CA ASP A 80 -1.63 7.41 -19.16
C ASP A 80 -2.49 6.60 -20.13
N TYR A 81 -3.76 6.45 -19.78
CA TYR A 81 -4.80 5.87 -20.61
C TYR A 81 -5.88 6.91 -20.76
N ARG A 82 -5.92 7.55 -21.93
CA ARG A 82 -6.84 8.65 -22.23
C ARG A 82 -8.16 8.09 -22.75
N GLY A 83 -9.26 8.52 -22.14
CA GLY A 83 -10.60 8.40 -22.70
C GLY A 83 -11.17 9.78 -23.03
N GLU A 84 -12.44 9.84 -23.40
CA GLU A 84 -13.11 11.07 -23.82
C GLU A 84 -13.27 12.08 -22.68
N LYS A 85 -13.66 11.61 -21.49
CA LYS A 85 -14.00 12.46 -20.32
C LYS A 85 -13.08 12.28 -19.13
N ILE A 86 -12.22 11.26 -19.15
CA ILE A 86 -11.33 10.90 -18.05
C ILE A 86 -10.05 10.28 -18.59
N THR A 87 -8.92 10.65 -18.00
CA THR A 87 -7.66 9.91 -18.17
C THR A 87 -7.42 9.07 -16.92
N VAL A 88 -7.16 7.78 -17.07
CA VAL A 88 -6.73 6.89 -15.99
C VAL A 88 -5.21 6.76 -16.04
N HIS A 89 -4.54 6.89 -14.89
CA HIS A 89 -3.10 6.73 -14.77
C HIS A 89 -2.77 5.46 -13.99
N ASP A 90 -1.82 4.67 -14.48
CA ASP A 90 -1.30 3.46 -13.83
C ASP A 90 0.19 3.62 -13.55
N ASN A 91 0.60 3.42 -12.31
CA ASN A 91 1.98 3.21 -11.93
C ASN A 91 2.16 1.80 -11.42
N ARG A 92 2.62 0.92 -12.32
CA ARG A 92 2.72 -0.50 -12.04
C ARG A 92 3.70 -0.83 -10.91
N ALA A 93 4.74 -0.02 -10.71
CA ALA A 93 5.74 -0.23 -9.65
C ALA A 93 5.14 -0.13 -8.22
N LEU A 94 3.99 0.52 -8.10
CA LEU A 94 3.26 0.68 -6.84
C LEU A 94 2.16 -0.36 -6.66
N CYS A 95 1.84 -1.15 -7.70
CA CYS A 95 0.65 -2.00 -7.68
C CYS A 95 0.79 -3.12 -6.65
N SER A 96 0.00 -3.03 -5.57
CA SER A 96 -0.10 -4.10 -4.58
C SER A 96 -0.95 -5.29 -5.03
N HIS A 97 -1.36 -5.36 -6.31
CA HIS A 97 -2.18 -6.45 -6.86
C HIS A 97 -3.45 -6.80 -6.04
N SER A 98 -4.15 -5.78 -5.49
CA SER A 98 -5.37 -6.00 -4.68
C SER A 98 -6.58 -6.52 -5.47
N GLY A 99 -6.55 -6.39 -6.79
CA GLY A 99 -7.65 -6.80 -7.68
C GLY A 99 -8.92 -5.95 -7.55
N GLU A 100 -8.87 -4.80 -6.85
CA GLU A 100 -10.04 -3.92 -6.70
C GLU A 100 -10.48 -3.31 -8.04
N CYS A 101 -9.53 -3.02 -8.94
CA CYS A 101 -9.82 -2.42 -10.24
C CYS A 101 -10.55 -3.38 -11.18
N VAL A 102 -9.99 -4.57 -11.39
CA VAL A 102 -10.54 -5.60 -12.28
C VAL A 102 -11.87 -6.15 -11.78
N ARG A 103 -12.09 -6.23 -10.46
CA ARG A 103 -13.38 -6.62 -9.87
C ARG A 103 -14.41 -5.49 -9.89
N GLY A 104 -13.96 -4.23 -9.80
CA GLY A 104 -14.82 -3.06 -9.71
C GLY A 104 -15.48 -2.68 -11.02
N VAL A 105 -14.71 -2.58 -12.11
CA VAL A 105 -15.21 -2.30 -13.47
C VAL A 105 -14.37 -3.06 -14.51
N PRO A 106 -14.66 -4.36 -14.77
CA PRO A 106 -13.89 -5.19 -15.69
C PRO A 106 -13.98 -4.74 -17.17
N SER A 107 -14.99 -3.96 -17.54
CA SER A 107 -15.08 -3.31 -18.85
C SER A 107 -13.99 -2.25 -19.06
N VAL A 108 -13.47 -1.69 -17.96
CA VAL A 108 -12.40 -0.68 -17.95
C VAL A 108 -11.06 -1.33 -17.68
N PHE A 109 -10.94 -2.21 -16.68
CA PHE A 109 -9.68 -2.88 -16.33
C PHE A 109 -9.73 -4.37 -16.68
N ASN A 110 -9.05 -4.76 -17.75
CA ASN A 110 -9.05 -6.13 -18.26
C ASN A 110 -7.62 -6.61 -18.55
N THR A 111 -7.13 -7.55 -17.74
CA THR A 111 -5.76 -8.09 -17.84
C THR A 111 -5.50 -8.93 -19.10
N GLU A 112 -6.55 -9.37 -19.79
CA GLU A 112 -6.49 -10.14 -21.04
C GLU A 112 -6.40 -9.25 -22.28
N LYS A 113 -6.71 -7.94 -22.15
CA LYS A 113 -6.68 -6.97 -23.26
C LYS A 113 -5.43 -6.13 -23.28
N ARG A 114 -5.11 -5.59 -24.46
CA ARG A 114 -4.05 -4.59 -24.67
C ARG A 114 -4.61 -3.45 -25.55
N PRO A 115 -4.71 -2.21 -25.05
CA PRO A 115 -4.42 -1.79 -23.68
C PRO A 115 -5.32 -2.50 -22.63
N TRP A 116 -4.77 -2.71 -21.43
CA TRP A 116 -5.50 -3.38 -20.34
C TRP A 116 -6.42 -2.42 -19.56
N ILE A 117 -6.30 -1.11 -19.82
CA ILE A 117 -7.19 -0.06 -19.30
C ILE A 117 -7.86 0.62 -20.49
N TYR A 118 -9.20 0.64 -20.48
CA TYR A 118 -10.04 1.34 -21.44
C TYR A 118 -10.99 2.29 -20.68
N PRO A 119 -10.62 3.57 -20.50
CA PRO A 119 -11.36 4.49 -19.62
C PRO A 119 -12.83 4.68 -20.01
N ASP A 120 -13.16 4.62 -21.29
CA ASP A 120 -14.53 4.77 -21.82
C ASP A 120 -15.36 3.48 -21.73
N GLY A 121 -14.84 2.45 -21.06
CA GLY A 121 -15.54 1.17 -20.86
C GLY A 121 -16.68 1.22 -19.83
N ALA A 122 -16.84 2.31 -19.09
CA ALA A 122 -17.90 2.51 -18.11
C ALA A 122 -18.15 4.01 -17.88
N ASP A 123 -19.21 4.33 -17.15
CA ASP A 123 -19.46 5.70 -16.71
C ASP A 123 -18.30 6.23 -15.84
N VAL A 124 -17.94 7.50 -16.06
CA VAL A 124 -16.86 8.20 -15.34
C VAL A 124 -17.00 8.05 -13.81
N LYS A 125 -18.24 8.05 -13.30
CA LYS A 125 -18.52 7.87 -11.87
C LYS A 125 -18.05 6.51 -11.34
N ASP A 126 -18.24 5.44 -12.10
CA ASP A 126 -17.83 4.09 -11.72
C ASP A 126 -16.32 3.89 -11.86
N VAL A 127 -15.71 4.50 -12.88
CA VAL A 127 -14.24 4.55 -13.03
C VAL A 127 -13.62 5.23 -11.82
N VAL A 128 -14.08 6.44 -11.47
CA VAL A 128 -13.59 7.21 -10.32
C VAL A 128 -13.78 6.43 -9.01
N LYS A 129 -14.98 5.88 -8.78
CA LYS A 129 -15.27 5.06 -7.60
C LYS A 129 -14.31 3.88 -7.47
N THR A 130 -13.98 3.24 -8.59
CA THR A 130 -13.07 2.09 -8.63
C THR A 130 -11.61 2.48 -8.44
N VAL A 131 -11.13 3.56 -9.08
CA VAL A 131 -9.77 4.09 -8.87
C VAL A 131 -9.55 4.52 -7.41
N LYS A 132 -10.58 5.08 -6.76
CA LYS A 132 -10.56 5.43 -5.34
C LYS A 132 -10.37 4.21 -4.41
N LYS A 133 -10.75 3.00 -4.85
CA LYS A 133 -10.52 1.76 -4.09
C LYS A 133 -9.12 1.18 -4.21
N CYS A 134 -8.26 1.71 -5.09
CA CYS A 134 -6.87 1.27 -5.20
C CYS A 134 -6.11 1.58 -3.88
N PRO A 135 -5.73 0.57 -3.09
CA PRO A 135 -5.16 0.82 -1.76
C PRO A 135 -3.72 1.32 -1.82
N SER A 136 -2.98 0.92 -2.84
CA SER A 136 -1.57 1.23 -3.02
C SER A 136 -1.30 2.58 -3.67
N GLY A 137 -2.35 3.26 -4.16
CA GLY A 137 -2.17 4.50 -4.92
C GLY A 137 -1.62 4.30 -6.34
N ALA A 138 -1.45 3.06 -6.80
CA ALA A 138 -1.00 2.75 -8.17
C ALA A 138 -1.91 3.31 -9.27
N LEU A 139 -3.19 3.56 -8.96
CA LEU A 139 -4.13 4.20 -9.86
C LEU A 139 -4.41 5.64 -9.43
N SER A 140 -4.49 6.54 -10.40
CA SER A 140 -5.04 7.90 -10.25
C SER A 140 -5.84 8.27 -11.49
N TYR A 141 -6.51 9.42 -11.50
CA TYR A 141 -7.23 9.88 -12.69
C TYR A 141 -7.12 11.39 -12.88
N THR A 142 -7.33 11.86 -14.11
CA THR A 142 -7.46 13.27 -14.45
C THR A 142 -8.81 13.52 -15.11
N ILE A 143 -9.52 14.54 -14.64
CA ILE A 143 -10.77 15.07 -15.22
C ILE A 143 -10.58 16.58 -15.34
N ASP A 144 -10.97 17.17 -16.48
CA ASP A 144 -10.87 18.61 -16.73
C ASP A 144 -9.48 19.21 -16.45
N GLY A 145 -8.43 18.44 -16.78
CA GLY A 145 -7.02 18.83 -16.57
C GLY A 145 -6.53 18.74 -15.12
N VAL A 146 -7.37 18.36 -14.16
CA VAL A 146 -7.02 18.22 -12.74
C VAL A 146 -6.74 16.77 -12.39
N ARG A 147 -5.52 16.49 -11.90
CA ARG A 147 -5.11 15.15 -11.45
C ARG A 147 -5.55 14.88 -10.02
N HIS A 148 -6.24 13.76 -9.83
CA HIS A 148 -6.71 13.24 -8.56
C HIS A 148 -5.93 11.97 -8.18
N GLN A 149 -4.96 12.12 -7.28
CA GLN A 149 -4.17 11.01 -6.72
C GLN A 149 -4.16 10.99 -5.18
N GLU A 150 -4.45 12.14 -4.56
CA GLU A 150 -4.56 12.29 -3.12
C GLU A 150 -6.03 12.25 -2.69
N PHE A 151 -6.32 11.51 -1.62
CA PHE A 151 -7.69 11.34 -1.12
C PHE A 151 -7.72 11.57 0.39
N GLU A 152 -8.70 12.36 0.82
CA GLU A 152 -8.92 12.65 2.24
C GLU A 152 -9.28 11.37 2.99
N ASN A 153 -8.35 10.90 3.80
CA ASN A 153 -8.53 9.76 4.69
C ASN A 153 -7.91 10.12 6.04
N LYS A 154 -8.45 9.53 7.12
CA LYS A 154 -7.81 9.63 8.44
C LYS A 154 -6.59 8.71 8.48
N PRO A 155 -5.50 9.09 9.18
CA PRO A 155 -4.36 8.21 9.44
C PRO A 155 -4.81 6.82 9.90
N ALA A 156 -4.46 5.78 9.13
CA ALA A 156 -4.76 4.40 9.49
C ALA A 156 -3.80 3.41 8.85
N ILE A 157 -3.69 2.24 9.48
CA ILE A 157 -3.06 1.05 8.90
C ILE A 157 -4.08 -0.10 8.91
N THR A 158 -4.23 -0.78 7.78
CA THR A 158 -5.06 -1.98 7.66
C THR A 158 -4.23 -3.15 7.18
N ILE A 159 -4.30 -4.27 7.88
CA ILE A 159 -3.63 -5.52 7.48
C ILE A 159 -4.43 -6.15 6.35
N LYS A 160 -3.80 -6.42 5.20
CA LYS A 160 -4.39 -7.29 4.18
C LYS A 160 -4.01 -8.73 4.44
N LYS A 161 -5.00 -9.62 4.57
CA LYS A 161 -4.78 -11.08 4.64
C LYS A 161 -3.90 -11.51 3.47
N HIS A 162 -2.83 -12.26 3.77
CA HIS A 162 -1.83 -12.74 2.80
C HIS A 162 -1.12 -11.64 2.01
N GLY A 163 -1.17 -10.41 2.50
CA GLY A 163 -0.78 -9.25 1.73
C GLY A 163 -0.14 -8.15 2.55
N PRO A 164 -0.06 -6.94 1.96
CA PRO A 164 0.67 -5.82 2.55
C PRO A 164 -0.05 -5.21 3.75
N LEU A 165 0.59 -4.20 4.33
CA LEU A 165 -0.06 -3.22 5.19
C LEU A 165 -0.53 -2.05 4.31
N ASN A 166 -1.81 -1.76 4.29
CA ASN A 166 -2.34 -0.59 3.59
C ASN A 166 -2.31 0.60 4.54
N VAL A 167 -1.70 1.71 4.09
CA VAL A 167 -1.58 2.95 4.84
C VAL A 167 -2.48 3.99 4.20
N THR A 168 -3.20 4.76 5.02
CA THR A 168 -3.98 5.92 4.56
C THR A 168 -3.74 7.15 5.45
N GLY A 169 -4.09 8.33 4.93
CA GLY A 169 -4.20 9.56 5.69
C GLY A 169 -2.93 10.37 5.87
N GLY A 170 -1.95 10.19 4.98
CA GLY A 170 -0.79 11.08 4.89
C GLY A 170 0.11 11.03 6.13
N ILE A 171 0.34 9.82 6.64
CA ILE A 171 1.19 9.58 7.81
C ILE A 171 2.63 10.02 7.49
N GLU A 172 3.27 10.70 8.44
CA GLU A 172 4.70 11.05 8.32
C GLU A 172 5.52 9.78 8.14
N PHE A 173 6.27 9.72 7.04
CA PHE A 173 7.03 8.54 6.63
C PHE A 173 8.52 8.83 6.67
N LYS A 174 9.26 7.98 7.39
CA LYS A 174 10.71 7.98 7.49
C LYS A 174 11.23 6.64 7.02
N ASP A 175 12.28 6.68 6.22
CA ASP A 175 12.94 5.51 5.69
C ASP A 175 14.44 5.74 5.66
N GLU A 176 15.20 4.73 6.08
CA GLU A 176 16.66 4.83 6.21
C GLU A 176 17.39 4.85 4.84
N HIS A 177 16.71 4.47 3.76
CA HIS A 177 17.19 4.64 2.38
C HIS A 177 16.69 5.93 1.72
N GLY A 178 15.92 6.76 2.44
CA GLY A 178 15.40 8.03 1.95
C GLY A 178 14.14 7.92 1.08
N GLU A 179 13.49 6.75 1.07
CA GLU A 179 12.30 6.49 0.28
C GLU A 179 11.08 7.29 0.74
N LYS A 180 10.18 7.60 -0.20
CA LYS A 180 8.95 8.36 0.07
C LYS A 180 7.74 7.76 -0.66
N PRO A 181 6.56 7.71 -0.02
CA PRO A 181 5.34 7.30 -0.69
C PRO A 181 4.91 8.36 -1.72
N ALA A 182 4.43 7.90 -2.87
CA ALA A 182 3.83 8.73 -3.90
C ALA A 182 2.68 7.94 -4.55
N PRO A 183 1.41 8.19 -4.20
CA PRO A 183 0.88 9.31 -3.42
C PRO A 183 1.12 9.20 -1.91
N VAL A 184 1.06 10.33 -1.20
CA VAL A 184 1.34 10.41 0.24
C VAL A 184 0.15 9.94 1.07
N THR A 185 -1.08 10.17 0.60
CA THR A 185 -2.29 9.86 1.36
C THR A 185 -2.71 8.40 1.35
N ARG A 186 -2.12 7.56 0.46
CA ARG A 186 -2.39 6.12 0.41
C ARG A 186 -1.26 5.34 -0.26
N TYR A 187 -0.81 4.26 0.37
CA TYR A 187 0.21 3.37 -0.18
C TYR A 187 0.18 2.02 0.54
N SER A 188 0.90 1.03 0.01
CA SER A 188 0.99 -0.30 0.60
C SER A 188 2.44 -0.63 0.96
N LEU A 189 2.69 -1.04 2.20
CA LEU A 189 4.00 -1.49 2.67
C LEU A 189 4.15 -3.01 2.58
N CYS A 190 5.32 -3.47 2.16
CA CYS A 190 5.62 -4.89 2.08
C CYS A 190 5.58 -5.54 3.47
N ARG A 191 5.02 -6.75 3.53
CA ARG A 191 5.02 -7.61 4.73
C ARG A 191 5.54 -9.02 4.47
N CYS A 192 5.69 -9.40 3.20
CA CYS A 192 6.13 -10.73 2.79
C CYS A 192 7.65 -10.89 2.70
N GLY A 193 8.44 -9.81 2.80
CA GLY A 193 9.89 -9.81 2.62
C GLY A 193 10.37 -9.90 1.18
N ALA A 194 9.51 -10.26 0.22
CA ALA A 194 9.92 -10.58 -1.14
C ALA A 194 9.73 -9.46 -2.17
N SER A 195 9.24 -8.27 -1.78
CA SER A 195 9.05 -7.19 -2.75
C SER A 195 10.38 -6.76 -3.38
N LYS A 196 10.36 -6.43 -4.67
CA LYS A 196 11.51 -5.83 -5.37
C LYS A 196 11.56 -4.31 -5.23
N ASN A 197 10.50 -3.69 -4.70
CA ASN A 197 10.35 -2.25 -4.51
C ASN A 197 10.19 -1.86 -3.02
N LYS A 198 10.93 -2.54 -2.13
CA LYS A 198 10.88 -2.27 -0.68
C LYS A 198 11.20 -0.79 -0.40
N PRO A 199 10.61 -0.20 0.67
CA PRO A 199 9.69 -0.80 1.64
C PRO A 199 8.25 -1.01 1.13
N PHE A 200 7.95 -0.60 -0.10
CA PHE A 200 6.61 -0.69 -0.69
C PHE A 200 6.29 -2.09 -1.19
N CYS A 201 5.00 -2.37 -1.34
CA CYS A 201 4.51 -3.60 -1.94
C CYS A 201 4.36 -3.45 -3.46
N ASP A 202 4.90 -4.40 -4.21
CA ASP A 202 4.82 -4.54 -5.67
C ASP A 202 3.94 -5.73 -6.10
N GLY A 203 3.18 -6.31 -5.17
CA GLY A 203 2.33 -7.47 -5.42
C GLY A 203 3.03 -8.83 -5.39
N THR A 204 4.35 -8.87 -5.19
CA THR A 204 5.12 -10.13 -5.15
C THR A 204 4.61 -11.13 -4.09
N HIS A 205 3.93 -10.67 -3.03
CA HIS A 205 3.28 -11.54 -2.03
C HIS A 205 2.34 -12.59 -2.64
N SER A 206 1.64 -12.26 -3.73
CA SER A 206 0.77 -13.22 -4.44
C SER A 206 1.57 -14.29 -5.18
N ILE A 207 2.76 -13.93 -5.69
CA ILE A 207 3.65 -14.83 -6.43
C ILE A 207 4.33 -15.81 -5.47
N VAL A 208 4.87 -15.30 -4.37
CA VAL A 208 5.52 -16.13 -3.34
C VAL A 208 4.51 -16.81 -2.40
N LYS A 209 3.21 -16.66 -2.67
CA LYS A 209 2.10 -17.24 -1.90
C LYS A 209 2.24 -16.97 -0.40
N PHE A 210 2.57 -15.73 -0.05
CA PHE A 210 2.75 -15.31 1.34
C PHE A 210 1.53 -15.67 2.19
N ARG A 211 1.77 -16.27 3.37
CA ARG A 211 0.72 -16.63 4.33
C ARG A 211 0.97 -16.00 5.70
N ASP A 212 -0.13 -15.65 6.34
CA ASP A 212 -0.17 -15.06 7.67
C ASP A 212 -1.32 -15.65 8.51
N ASP A 213 -1.82 -16.84 8.16
CA ASP A 213 -2.89 -17.54 8.89
C ASP A 213 -2.50 -17.98 10.31
N GLY A 214 -1.22 -17.88 10.67
CA GLY A 214 -0.67 -18.43 11.91
C GLY A 214 -0.90 -17.61 13.18
N ASN A 215 -1.72 -16.54 13.15
CA ASN A 215 -2.05 -15.70 14.31
C ASN A 215 -3.45 -15.11 14.20
#